data_AF-R7UVS8-F1
#
_entry.id   AF-R7UVS8-F1
#
_cell.length_a   1.000
_cell.length_b   1.000
_cell.length_c   1.000
_cell.angle_alpha   90.00
_cell.angle_beta   90.00
_cell.angle_gamma   90.00
#
_symmetry.space_group_name_H-M   'P 1'
#
loop_
_entity.id
_entity.type
_entity.pdbx_description
1 polymer ?
#
loop_
_entity_poly.entity_id
_entity_poly.type
_entity_poly.pdbx_seq_one_letter_code
_entity_poly.pdbx_strand_id
1 'polypeptide(L)'
;MLSNWGEWGECSTDCDYGMMTRQRQCTSPPPQNGGKFCPGDLIDFQICNEDDIVCLAVLDECKDWGKWSECSATCGSGIKTRERLCSSDTPSGKAEKFKYQHMSCSLLKTCGREFQ
;
A
#
# COMPACT_ATOMS: atom_id res chain seq x y z
N MET A 1 20.90 -10.67 -8.79
CA MET A 1 20.57 -9.27 -9.11
C MET A 1 19.06 -9.13 -9.07
N LEU A 2 18.52 -7.92 -8.94
CA LEU A 2 17.09 -7.68 -9.13
C LEU A 2 16.82 -7.31 -10.59
N SER A 3 15.69 -7.75 -11.14
CA SER A 3 15.22 -7.26 -12.44
C SER A 3 14.86 -5.77 -12.34
N ASN A 4 14.64 -5.16 -13.50
CA ASN A 4 13.91 -3.90 -13.55
C ASN A 4 12.51 -4.10 -12.93
N TRP A 5 11.96 -3.01 -12.40
CA TRP A 5 10.56 -2.96 -12.00
C TRP A 5 9.68 -3.24 -13.21
N GLY A 6 8.63 -4.03 -13.00
CA GLY A 6 7.51 -4.09 -13.92
C GLY A 6 6.71 -2.79 -13.90
N GLU A 7 5.75 -2.71 -14.81
CA GLU A 7 4.77 -1.62 -14.85
C GLU A 7 3.96 -1.58 -13.54
N TRP A 8 3.43 -0.40 -13.23
CA TRP A 8 2.44 -0.25 -12.19
C TRP A 8 1.16 -0.99 -12.58
N GLY A 9 0.60 -1.74 -11.64
CA GLY A 9 -0.73 -2.30 -11.77
C GLY A 9 -1.81 -1.22 -11.74
N GLU A 10 -3.05 -1.64 -11.98
CA GLU A 10 -4.21 -0.75 -11.88
C GLU A 10 -4.38 -0.23 -10.45
N CYS A 11 -5.01 0.94 -10.33
CA CYS A 11 -5.35 1.47 -9.03
C CYS A 11 -6.41 0.58 -8.36
N SER A 12 -6.29 0.37 -7.05
CA SER A 12 -7.25 -0.46 -6.30
C SER A 12 -8.69 0.07 -6.31
N THR A 13 -8.88 1.32 -6.74
CA THR A 13 -10.17 2.00 -6.85
C THR A 13 -10.04 3.12 -7.88
N ASP A 14 -11.11 3.43 -8.61
CA ASP A 14 -11.15 4.54 -9.59
C ASP A 14 -11.53 5.89 -8.96
N CYS A 15 -11.85 5.87 -7.67
CA CYS A 15 -12.29 7.00 -6.87
C CYS A 15 -11.86 6.81 -5.40
N ASP A 16 -11.85 7.88 -4.60
CA ASP A 16 -11.16 7.97 -3.31
C ASP A 16 -9.65 7.63 -3.42
N TYR A 17 -8.96 7.56 -2.29
CA TYR A 17 -7.54 7.20 -2.24
C TYR A 17 -7.34 5.71 -2.56
N GLY A 18 -6.68 5.42 -3.67
CA GLY A 18 -6.31 4.07 -4.06
C GLY A 18 -4.82 3.76 -3.90
N MET A 19 -4.49 2.50 -4.13
CA MET A 19 -3.12 2.02 -4.12
C MET A 19 -2.86 1.19 -5.37
N MET A 20 -1.71 1.40 -5.99
CA MET A 20 -1.20 0.56 -7.08
C MET A 20 0.09 -0.12 -6.66
N THR A 21 0.34 -1.29 -7.25
CA THR A 21 1.49 -2.13 -6.91
C THR A 21 2.29 -2.45 -8.16
N ARG A 22 3.61 -2.47 -8.03
CA ARG A 22 4.51 -3.03 -9.05
C ARG A 22 5.44 -4.07 -8.43
N GLN A 23 5.94 -4.97 -9.26
CA GLN A 23 6.77 -6.08 -8.81
C GLN A 23 8.05 -6.18 -9.65
N ARG A 24 9.10 -6.73 -9.05
CA ARG A 24 10.34 -7.13 -9.73
C ARG A 24 10.79 -8.48 -9.23
N GLN A 25 11.59 -9.16 -10.03
CA GLN A 25 12.04 -10.51 -9.76
C GLN A 25 13.49 -10.54 -9.31
N CYS A 26 13.85 -11.54 -8.51
CA CYS A 26 15.24 -11.86 -8.23
C CYS A 26 15.83 -12.64 -9.40
N THR A 27 16.73 -12.03 -10.14
CA THR A 27 17.42 -12.59 -11.33
C THR A 27 18.83 -13.11 -11.03
N SER A 28 19.24 -13.18 -9.76
CA SER A 28 20.44 -13.96 -9.37
C SER A 28 20.11 -15.44 -9.38
N PRO A 29 21.01 -16.31 -9.90
CA PRO A 29 20.66 -17.69 -10.26
C PRO A 29 20.10 -18.49 -9.08
N PRO A 30 19.24 -19.51 -9.37
CA PRO A 30 18.73 -20.41 -8.35
C PRO A 30 19.89 -21.05 -7.55
N PRO A 31 19.68 -21.34 -6.26
CA PRO A 31 20.73 -21.81 -5.37
C PRO A 31 21.09 -23.26 -5.70
N GLN A 32 21.87 -23.48 -6.76
CA GLN A 32 22.93 -24.46 -6.65
C GLN A 32 24.11 -23.72 -6.02
N ASN A 33 24.50 -24.15 -4.81
CA ASN A 33 25.66 -23.65 -4.03
C ASN A 33 25.47 -22.34 -3.21
N GLY A 34 24.31 -22.10 -2.58
CA GLY A 34 24.21 -21.05 -1.54
C GLY A 34 24.21 -19.60 -2.05
N GLY A 35 23.46 -19.33 -3.12
CA GLY A 35 23.32 -17.99 -3.71
C GLY A 35 22.80 -16.95 -2.70
N LYS A 36 23.31 -15.71 -2.79
CA LYS A 36 22.94 -14.59 -1.92
C LYS A 36 21.49 -14.15 -2.14
N PHE A 37 20.79 -13.76 -1.07
CA PHE A 37 19.49 -13.08 -1.16
C PHE A 37 19.60 -11.83 -2.03
N CYS A 38 18.56 -11.56 -2.82
CA CYS A 38 18.49 -10.33 -3.57
C CYS A 38 18.33 -9.13 -2.60
N PRO A 39 19.19 -8.11 -2.68
CA PRO A 39 19.13 -6.97 -1.77
C PRO A 39 18.00 -6.01 -2.18
N GLY A 40 17.03 -5.78 -1.30
CA GLY A 40 15.93 -4.82 -1.47
C GLY A 40 14.59 -5.47 -1.80
N ASP A 41 13.53 -4.65 -1.84
CA ASP A 41 12.14 -5.12 -1.92
C ASP A 41 11.78 -5.70 -3.28
N LEU A 42 10.90 -6.70 -3.31
CA LEU A 42 10.38 -7.30 -4.55
C LEU A 42 9.04 -6.70 -4.99
N ILE A 43 8.38 -5.97 -4.09
CA ILE A 43 7.09 -5.32 -4.29
C ILE A 43 7.23 -3.87 -3.86
N ASP A 44 6.66 -2.97 -4.65
CA ASP A 44 6.61 -1.54 -4.37
C ASP A 44 5.16 -1.05 -4.48
N PHE A 45 4.83 -0.03 -3.71
CA PHE A 45 3.48 0.51 -3.53
C PHE A 45 3.50 2.01 -3.76
N GLN A 46 2.48 2.51 -4.45
CA GLN A 46 2.28 3.94 -4.65
C GLN A 46 0.81 4.28 -4.52
N ILE A 47 0.54 5.47 -3.98
CA ILE A 47 -0.81 6.02 -3.91
C ILE A 47 -1.22 6.47 -5.32
N CYS A 48 -2.45 6.15 -5.69
CA CYS A 48 -3.10 6.62 -6.91
C CYS A 48 -4.42 7.29 -6.53
N ASN A 49 -4.92 8.16 -7.40
CA ASN A 49 -6.15 8.92 -7.18
C ASN A 49 -6.09 9.77 -5.89
N GLU A 50 -4.97 10.48 -5.70
CA GLU A 50 -4.82 11.50 -4.64
C GLU A 50 -5.71 12.72 -4.88
N ASP A 51 -6.11 12.94 -6.14
CA ASP A 51 -7.05 13.97 -6.54
C ASP A 51 -8.47 13.53 -6.21
N ASP A 52 -9.23 14.40 -5.53
CA ASP A 52 -10.57 14.25 -4.92
C ASP A 52 -11.70 13.68 -5.81
N ILE A 53 -11.49 12.58 -6.54
CA ILE A 53 -12.55 11.83 -7.21
C ILE A 53 -13.30 11.09 -6.10
N VAL A 54 -14.25 11.74 -5.45
CA VAL A 54 -15.03 11.09 -4.39
C VAL A 54 -15.93 10.01 -5.00
N CYS A 55 -15.85 8.78 -4.48
CA CYS A 55 -16.82 7.75 -4.83
C CYS A 55 -18.21 8.16 -4.29
N LEU A 56 -19.02 8.86 -5.10
CA LEU A 56 -20.41 9.20 -4.77
C LEU A 56 -21.32 7.98 -4.96
N ALA A 57 -21.03 6.88 -4.26
CA ALA A 57 -21.93 5.75 -4.16
C ALA A 57 -22.81 5.93 -2.91
N VAL A 58 -24.09 6.10 -3.19
CA VAL A 58 -25.26 6.15 -2.31
C VAL A 58 -25.07 5.38 -1.00
N LEU A 59 -25.15 6.14 0.11
CA LEU A 59 -25.08 5.76 1.53
C LEU A 59 -23.75 5.19 2.01
N ASP A 60 -23.11 5.89 2.94
CA ASP A 60 -22.40 5.22 4.01
C ASP A 60 -22.30 6.20 5.19
N GLU A 61 -23.07 5.95 6.24
CA GLU A 61 -22.73 6.48 7.57
C GLU A 61 -21.41 5.82 7.97
N CYS A 62 -20.31 6.47 7.58
CA CYS A 62 -19.00 6.06 8.00
C CYS A 62 -18.75 6.57 9.41
N LYS A 63 -18.28 5.68 10.27
CA LYS A 63 -17.68 6.08 11.53
C LYS A 63 -16.46 6.97 11.25
N ASP A 64 -16.06 7.69 12.29
CA ASP A 64 -14.81 8.44 12.26
C ASP A 64 -13.63 7.54 11.88
N TRP A 65 -12.66 8.13 11.20
CA TRP A 65 -11.42 7.45 10.90
C TRP A 65 -10.71 7.01 12.18
N GLY A 66 -10.23 5.77 12.16
CA GLY A 66 -9.30 5.28 13.17
C GLY A 66 -7.98 6.04 13.16
N LYS A 67 -7.12 5.72 14.13
CA LYS A 67 -5.76 6.24 14.18
C LYS A 67 -4.96 5.71 12.99
N TRP A 68 -4.01 6.51 12.52
CA TRP A 68 -3.00 6.05 11.57
C TRP A 68 -2.15 4.96 12.21
N SER A 69 -1.81 3.95 11.41
CA SER A 69 -0.79 2.96 11.75
C SER A 69 0.58 3.61 11.87
N GLU A 70 1.51 2.86 12.45
CA GLU A 70 2.93 3.15 12.28
C GLU A 70 3.32 3.09 10.79
N CYS A 71 4.42 3.76 10.44
CA CYS A 71 4.96 3.72 9.09
C CYS A 71 5.39 2.30 8.74
N SER A 72 5.08 1.83 7.53
CA SER A 72 5.48 0.49 7.06
C SER A 72 6.99 0.30 6.99
N ALA A 73 7.74 1.40 6.92
CA ALA A 73 9.19 1.40 6.95
C ALA A 73 9.69 1.89 8.31
N THR A 74 10.91 1.50 8.69
CA THR A 74 11.62 2.01 9.88
C THR A 74 12.72 3.02 9.52
N CYS A 75 12.95 3.21 8.23
CA CYS A 75 13.86 4.17 7.61
C CYS A 75 13.31 4.58 6.24
N GLY A 76 13.83 5.65 5.64
CA GLY A 76 13.48 6.09 4.30
C GLY A 76 12.03 6.52 4.20
N SER A 77 11.35 6.06 3.15
CA SER A 77 9.93 6.32 2.94
C SER A 77 9.13 5.04 3.14
N GLY A 78 7.93 5.17 3.68
CA GLY A 78 6.95 4.09 3.79
C GLY A 78 5.53 4.61 3.62
N ILE A 79 4.58 3.75 3.96
CA ILE A 79 3.14 4.06 3.92
C ILE A 79 2.58 3.81 5.31
N LYS A 80 1.72 4.71 5.77
CA LYS A 80 0.85 4.46 6.91
C LYS A 80 -0.59 4.35 6.43
N THR A 81 -1.36 3.54 7.14
CA THR A 81 -2.73 3.20 6.78
C THR A 81 -3.66 3.51 7.95
N ARG A 82 -4.86 4.00 7.66
CA ARG A 82 -5.95 4.04 8.63
C ARG A 82 -7.20 3.42 8.04
N GLU A 83 -8.11 3.02 8.90
CA GLU A 83 -9.36 2.37 8.52
C GLU A 83 -10.57 3.06 9.14
N ARG A 84 -11.72 2.94 8.49
CA ARG A 84 -13.03 3.31 9.04
C ARG A 84 -14.07 2.27 8.63
N LEU A 85 -15.08 2.11 9.47
CA LEU A 85 -16.22 1.26 9.16
C LEU A 85 -17.34 2.11 8.55
N CYS A 86 -17.81 1.70 7.38
CA CYS A 86 -18.90 2.33 6.67
C CYS A 86 -20.09 1.38 6.64
N SER A 87 -21.29 1.92 6.91
CA SER A 87 -22.53 1.14 6.97
C SER A 87 -23.49 1.62 5.89
N SER A 88 -23.97 0.68 5.09
CA SER A 88 -24.99 0.90 4.06
C SER A 88 -26.24 0.10 4.38
N ASP A 89 -27.40 0.74 4.26
CA ASP A 89 -28.67 0.03 4.30
C ASP A 89 -28.89 -0.67 2.96
N THR A 90 -28.91 -2.00 2.99
CA THR A 90 -29.24 -2.83 1.84
C THR A 90 -30.65 -3.40 1.99
N PRO A 91 -31.32 -3.84 0.92
CA PRO A 91 -32.61 -4.53 1.02
C PRO A 91 -32.59 -5.77 1.92
N SER A 92 -31.40 -6.34 2.18
CA SER A 92 -31.19 -7.52 3.03
C SER A 92 -30.77 -7.17 4.47
N GLY A 93 -30.69 -5.88 4.82
CA GLY A 93 -30.26 -5.39 6.14
C GLY A 93 -29.04 -4.47 6.05
N LYS A 94 -28.41 -4.18 7.19
CA LYS A 94 -27.21 -3.35 7.25
C LYS A 94 -25.98 -4.13 6.76
N ALA A 95 -25.31 -3.62 5.74
CA ALA A 95 -24.02 -4.11 5.29
C ALA A 95 -22.92 -3.20 5.82
N GLU A 96 -21.94 -3.78 6.50
CA GLU A 96 -20.77 -3.07 7.00
C GLU A 96 -19.54 -3.38 6.13
N LYS A 97 -18.80 -2.34 5.75
CA LYS A 97 -17.58 -2.46 4.94
C LYS A 97 -16.47 -1.57 5.50
N PHE A 98 -15.26 -2.12 5.58
CA PHE A 98 -14.08 -1.33 5.91
C PHE A 98 -13.61 -0.53 4.70
N LYS A 99 -13.37 0.77 4.90
CA LYS A 99 -12.64 1.63 3.98
C LYS A 99 -11.25 1.90 4.56
N TYR A 100 -10.26 1.90 3.68
CA TYR A 100 -8.86 2.18 4.03
C TYR A 100 -8.42 3.49 3.39
N GLN A 101 -7.53 4.19 4.07
CA GLN A 101 -6.82 5.32 3.50
C GLN A 101 -5.33 5.13 3.74
N HIS A 102 -4.55 5.45 2.72
CA HIS A 102 -3.10 5.36 2.73
C HIS A 102 -2.50 6.77 2.67
N MET A 103 -1.38 6.98 3.33
CA MET A 103 -0.60 8.21 3.21
C MET A 103 0.88 7.87 3.27
N SER A 104 1.68 8.58 2.47
CA SER A 104 3.13 8.46 2.53
C SER A 104 3.65 8.95 3.89
N CYS A 105 4.69 8.29 4.39
CA CYS A 105 5.45 8.72 5.56
C CYS A 105 6.92 8.74 5.18
N SER A 106 7.59 9.85 5.49
CA SER A 106 9.03 10.01 5.32
C SER A 106 9.69 10.00 6.69
N LEU A 107 10.64 9.08 6.87
CA LEU A 107 11.44 8.94 8.08
C LEU A 107 12.80 9.57 7.87
N LEU A 108 13.25 10.30 8.90
CA LEU A 108 14.52 11.03 8.88
C LEU A 108 15.75 10.11 8.76
N LYS A 109 15.62 8.84 9.16
CA LYS A 109 16.67 7.84 9.02
C LYS A 109 16.71 7.38 7.58
N THR A 110 17.81 7.57 6.85
CA THR A 110 17.98 6.95 5.53
C THR A 110 18.13 5.44 5.68
N CYS A 111 17.51 4.68 4.77
CA CYS A 111 17.76 3.23 4.72
C CYS A 111 19.17 2.99 4.18
N GLY A 112 20.11 2.77 5.10
CA GLY A 112 21.46 2.33 4.80
C GLY A 112 21.59 0.83 5.01
N ARG A 113 22.33 0.15 4.12
CA ARG A 113 22.84 -1.20 4.35
C ARG A 113 23.60 -1.20 5.68
N GLU A 114 23.18 -2.01 6.63
CA GLU A 114 24.10 -2.45 7.69
C GLU A 114 25.22 -3.23 6.99
N PHE A 115 26.32 -2.54 6.73
CA PHE A 115 27.64 -3.15 6.75
C PHE A 115 28.32 -2.65 8.00
N GLN A 116 28.23 -3.44 9.06
CA GLN A 116 29.35 -3.73 9.93
C GLN A 116 29.20 -5.16 10.45
#